data_AF-A0A094JIJ0-F1
#
_entry.id   AF-A0A094JIJ0-F1
#
_cell.length_a   1.000
_cell.length_b   1.000
_cell.length_c   1.000
_cell.angle_alpha   90.00
_cell.angle_beta   90.00
_cell.angle_gamma   90.00
#
_symmetry.space_group_name_H-M   'P 1'
#
loop_
_entity.id
_entity.type
_entity.pdbx_description
1 polymer ?
#
loop_
_entity_poly.entity_id
_entity_poly.type
_entity_poly.pdbx_seq_one_letter_code
_entity_poly.pdbx_strand_id
1 'polypeptide(L)'
;MMQPKADYFDALVDRRLLTNFRDTAKELKVRPKAFVEWLIDKKYIYRDQKGKLKPYAQYVPSLFELKEWERNGRADVQTLVTPKGRETFRILLQKL
;
A
#
# COMPACT_ATOMS: atom_id res chain seq x y z
N MET A 1 -1.10 11.14 -33.96
CA MET A 1 -0.89 9.73 -33.53
C MET A 1 -0.03 9.78 -32.27
N MET A 2 -0.65 9.61 -31.10
CA MET A 2 0.06 9.72 -29.82
C MET A 2 0.96 8.50 -29.59
N GLN A 3 2.10 8.78 -28.98
CA GLN A 3 3.35 8.05 -29.09
C GLN A 3 3.45 6.98 -27.99
N PRO A 4 4.01 5.78 -28.26
CA PRO A 4 4.29 4.74 -27.27
C PRO A 4 5.26 5.14 -26.13
N LYS A 5 5.72 6.40 -26.09
CA LYS A 5 6.56 6.96 -25.03
C LYS A 5 5.79 7.40 -23.79
N ALA A 6 4.54 7.86 -23.93
CA ALA A 6 3.75 8.31 -22.79
C ALA A 6 3.38 7.12 -21.88
N ASP A 7 2.85 6.04 -22.47
CA ASP A 7 2.49 4.82 -21.76
C ASP A 7 3.70 4.11 -21.11
N TYR A 8 4.90 4.22 -21.71
CA TYR A 8 6.13 3.67 -21.14
C TYR A 8 6.62 4.47 -19.92
N PHE A 9 6.45 5.80 -19.92
CA PHE A 9 6.73 6.64 -18.75
C PHE A 9 5.69 6.44 -17.66
N ASP A 10 4.40 6.39 -18.00
CA ASP A 10 3.32 6.15 -17.04
C ASP A 10 3.47 4.77 -16.39
N ALA A 11 3.82 3.72 -17.15
CA ALA A 11 4.10 2.38 -16.62
C ALA A 11 5.37 2.29 -15.76
N LEU A 12 6.37 3.15 -15.97
CA LEU A 12 7.57 3.25 -15.13
C LEU A 12 7.32 4.06 -13.85
N VAL A 13 6.46 5.07 -13.91
CA VAL A 13 6.00 5.87 -12.76
C VAL A 13 5.08 5.03 -11.86
N ASP A 14 4.13 4.28 -12.44
CA ASP A 14 3.23 3.38 -11.70
C ASP A 14 4.00 2.30 -10.91
N ARG A 15 5.17 1.87 -11.43
CA ARG A 15 6.03 0.87 -10.79
C ARG A 15 6.71 1.32 -9.49
N ARG A 16 6.59 2.58 -9.04
CA ARG A 16 7.25 3.06 -7.80
C ARG A 16 6.43 4.00 -6.90
N LEU A 17 5.15 4.27 -7.21
CA LEU A 17 4.26 5.07 -6.35
C LEU A 17 3.69 4.29 -5.14
N LEU A 18 4.34 3.19 -4.78
CA LEU A 18 4.02 2.40 -3.61
C LEU A 18 4.49 3.14 -2.35
N THR A 19 3.63 3.23 -1.34
CA THR A 19 3.98 3.86 -0.06
C THR A 19 3.81 2.88 1.08
N ASN A 20 4.59 3.03 2.15
CA ASN A 20 4.36 2.24 3.36
C ASN A 20 3.17 2.81 4.14
N PHE A 21 2.60 2.01 5.07
CA PHE A 21 1.44 2.42 5.87
C PHE A 21 1.62 3.76 6.62
N ARG A 22 2.83 4.08 7.06
CA ARG A 22 3.09 5.32 7.80
C ARG A 22 3.00 6.54 6.88
N ASP A 23 3.61 6.47 5.71
CA ASP A 23 3.59 7.57 4.75
C ASP A 23 2.20 7.71 4.11
N THR A 24 1.52 6.60 3.82
CA THR A 24 0.09 6.63 3.45
C THR A 24 -0.75 7.34 4.52
N ALA A 25 -0.57 7.01 5.80
CA ALA A 25 -1.34 7.66 6.87
C ALA A 25 -1.07 9.18 6.94
N LYS A 26 0.18 9.60 6.77
CA LYS A 26 0.54 11.02 6.72
C LYS A 26 -0.10 11.74 5.54
N GLU A 27 -0.08 11.13 4.35
CA GLU A 27 -0.72 11.66 3.14
C GLU A 27 -2.24 11.84 3.36
N LEU A 28 -2.87 10.86 4.00
CA LEU A 28 -4.29 10.88 4.36
C LEU A 28 -4.60 11.76 5.59
N LYS A 29 -3.60 12.43 6.17
CA LYS A 29 -3.71 13.27 7.38
C LYS A 29 -4.33 12.54 8.58
N VAL A 30 -4.06 11.25 8.72
CA VAL A 30 -4.50 10.42 9.86
C VAL A 30 -3.32 9.93 10.68
N ARG A 31 -3.56 9.68 11.98
CA ARG A 31 -2.53 9.12 12.86
C ARG A 31 -2.16 7.71 12.37
N PRO A 32 -0.86 7.37 12.18
CA PRO A 32 -0.46 6.06 11.64
C PRO A 32 -1.02 4.84 12.39
N LYS A 33 -1.08 4.91 13.72
CA LYS A 33 -1.67 3.84 14.55
C LYS A 33 -3.16 3.66 14.24
N ALA A 34 -3.92 4.76 14.19
CA ALA A 34 -5.35 4.73 13.89
C ALA A 34 -5.63 4.20 12.48
N PHE A 35 -4.79 4.54 11.50
CA PHE A 35 -4.92 4.02 10.13
C PHE A 35 -4.74 2.50 10.09
N VAL A 36 -3.70 1.98 10.77
CA VAL A 36 -3.47 0.52 10.83
C VAL A 36 -4.60 -0.19 11.56
N GLU A 37 -5.07 0.35 12.68
CA GLU A 37 -6.22 -0.20 13.43
C GLU A 37 -7.49 -0.23 12.57
N TRP A 38 -7.76 0.85 11.84
CA TRP A 38 -8.89 0.91 10.90
C TRP A 38 -8.77 -0.12 9.77
N LEU A 39 -7.58 -0.30 9.19
CA LEU A 39 -7.36 -1.33 8.16
C LEU A 39 -7.57 -2.76 8.69
N ILE A 40 -7.22 -3.01 9.95
CA ILE A 40 -7.45 -4.31 10.61
C ILE A 40 -8.96 -4.50 10.88
N ASP A 41 -9.64 -3.49 11.45
CA ASP A 41 -11.08 -3.51 11.72
C ASP A 41 -11.90 -3.81 10.45
N LYS A 42 -11.55 -3.13 9.35
CA LYS A 42 -12.19 -3.32 8.04
C LYS A 42 -11.70 -4.55 7.26
N LYS A 43 -10.85 -5.37 7.87
CA LYS A 43 -10.31 -6.60 7.29
C LYS A 43 -9.57 -6.39 5.95
N TYR A 44 -8.90 -5.25 5.77
CA TYR A 44 -7.98 -5.04 4.64
C TYR A 44 -6.63 -5.72 4.87
N ILE A 45 -6.17 -5.71 6.12
CA ILE A 45 -4.92 -6.33 6.55
C ILE A 45 -5.14 -7.12 7.84
N TYR A 46 -4.19 -7.97 8.18
CA TYR A 46 -4.12 -8.71 9.44
C TYR A 46 -2.68 -8.72 9.96
N ARG A 47 -2.50 -9.18 11.21
CA ARG A 47 -1.18 -9.48 11.78
C ARG A 47 -0.90 -10.96 11.64
N ASP A 48 0.24 -11.31 11.05
CA ASP A 48 0.70 -12.69 11.02
C ASP A 48 1.20 -13.15 12.41
N GLN A 49 1.63 -14.41 12.52
CA GLN A 49 2.15 -14.99 13.77
C GLN A 49 3.37 -14.24 14.33
N LYS A 50 4.11 -13.49 13.49
CA LYS A 50 5.26 -12.67 13.87
C LYS A 50 4.86 -11.21 14.11
N GLY A 51 3.56 -10.90 14.11
CA GLY A 51 3.02 -9.55 14.31
C GLY A 51 3.15 -8.63 13.10
N LYS A 52 3.60 -9.12 11.93
CA LYS A 52 3.78 -8.33 10.71
C LYS A 52 2.44 -8.07 10.03
N LEU A 53 2.30 -6.88 9.46
CA LEU A 53 1.11 -6.48 8.73
C LEU A 53 1.10 -7.11 7.33
N LYS A 54 0.10 -7.95 7.06
CA LYS A 54 -0.10 -8.65 5.79
C LYS A 54 -1.47 -8.32 5.22
N PRO A 55 -1.59 -8.10 3.89
CA PRO A 55 -2.88 -7.87 3.26
C PRO A 55 -3.62 -9.21 3.09
N TYR A 56 -4.95 -9.16 3.09
CA TYR A 56 -5.71 -10.30 2.59
C TYR A 56 -5.53 -10.44 1.07
N ALA A 57 -5.49 -11.69 0.58
CA ALA A 57 -5.17 -12.00 -0.82
C ALA A 57 -6.05 -11.26 -1.84
N GLN A 58 -7.34 -11.06 -1.53
CA GLN A 58 -8.29 -10.35 -2.39
C GLN A 58 -7.92 -8.87 -2.68
N TYR A 59 -7.07 -8.26 -1.84
CA TYR A 59 -6.63 -6.88 -2.01
C TYR A 59 -5.25 -6.75 -2.67
N VAL A 60 -4.67 -7.86 -3.13
CA VAL A 60 -3.38 -7.91 -3.83
C VAL A 60 -3.62 -8.33 -5.28
N PRO A 61 -3.05 -7.64 -6.29
CA PRO A 61 -2.18 -6.46 -6.20
C PRO A 61 -2.97 -5.13 -6.16
N SER A 62 -4.28 -5.15 -5.93
CA SER A 62 -5.16 -4.01 -6.21
C SER A 62 -4.94 -2.82 -5.25
N LEU A 63 -5.05 -3.04 -3.94
CA LEU A 63 -4.86 -2.00 -2.92
C LEU A 63 -3.47 -2.08 -2.28
N PHE A 64 -2.86 -3.27 -2.32
CA PHE A 64 -1.53 -3.53 -1.76
C PHE A 64 -0.66 -4.32 -2.72
N GLU A 65 0.65 -4.10 -2.62
CA GLU A 65 1.67 -4.95 -3.24
C GLU A 65 2.63 -5.50 -2.17
N LEU A 66 3.12 -6.71 -2.41
CA LEU A 66 4.18 -7.33 -1.62
C LEU A 66 5.51 -7.13 -2.36
N LYS A 67 6.50 -6.53 -1.71
CA LYS A 67 7.85 -6.35 -2.25
C LYS A 67 8.88 -7.02 -1.36
N GLU A 68 9.73 -7.82 -1.98
CA GLU A 68 10.93 -8.35 -1.34
C GLU A 68 11.94 -7.23 -1.12
N TRP A 69 12.64 -7.28 0.00
CA TRP A 69 13.78 -6.41 0.26
C TRP A 69 14.88 -7.20 0.95
N GLU A 70 16.12 -6.79 0.69
CA GLU A 70 17.29 -7.28 1.38
C GLU A 70 18.11 -6.11 1.91
N ARG A 71 18.57 -6.19 3.16
CA ARG A 71 19.52 -5.23 3.72
C ARG A 71 20.41 -5.92 4.75
N ASN A 72 21.72 -5.73 4.63
CA ASN A 72 22.72 -6.26 5.56
C ASN A 72 22.56 -7.77 5.82
N GLY A 73 22.36 -8.58 4.76
CA GLY A 73 22.23 -10.03 4.84
C GLY A 73 20.90 -10.53 5.42
N ARG A 74 19.89 -9.66 5.58
CA ARG A 74 18.53 -10.03 5.96
C ARG A 74 17.58 -9.75 4.81
N ALA A 75 16.77 -10.74 4.44
CA ALA A 75 15.71 -10.60 3.46
C ALA A 75 14.32 -10.76 4.10
N ASP A 76 13.34 -10.01 3.62
CA ASP A 76 11.96 -10.10 4.06
C ASP A 76 11.00 -9.54 3.00
N VAL A 77 9.69 -9.66 3.24
CA VAL A 77 8.64 -9.13 2.37
C VAL A 77 7.87 -8.02 3.06
N GLN A 78 7.88 -6.83 2.45
CA GLN A 78 7.14 -5.67 2.88
C GLN A 78 5.81 -5.53 2.15
N THR A 79 4.75 -5.22 2.89
CA THR A 79 3.46 -4.79 2.33
C THR A 79 3.50 -3.28 2.08
N LEU A 80 3.19 -2.87 0.85
CA LEU A 80 3.08 -1.47 0.44
C LEU A 80 1.69 -1.19 -0.11
N VAL A 81 1.25 0.07 0.00
CA VAL A 81 -0.05 0.55 -0.48
C VAL A 81 0.10 1.11 -1.88
N THR A 82 -0.78 0.68 -2.79
CA THR A 82 -0.81 1.16 -4.18
C THR A 82 -1.45 2.55 -4.27
N PRO A 83 -1.27 3.30 -5.37
CA PRO A 83 -2.03 4.53 -5.62
C PRO A 83 -3.55 4.32 -5.50
N LYS A 84 -4.06 3.21 -6.06
CA LYS A 84 -5.47 2.82 -5.95
C LYS A 84 -5.89 2.57 -4.50
N GLY A 85 -5.04 1.92 -3.71
CA GLY A 85 -5.24 1.72 -2.28
C GLY A 85 -5.39 3.04 -1.54
N ARG A 86 -4.45 3.97 -1.75
CA ARG A 86 -4.47 5.31 -1.14
C ARG A 86 -5.75 6.07 -1.46
N GLU A 87 -6.14 6.10 -2.73
CA GLU A 87 -7.37 6.80 -3.14
C GLU A 87 -8.63 6.15 -2.57
N THR A 88 -8.68 4.81 -2.54
CA THR A 88 -9.77 4.07 -1.92
C THR A 88 -9.91 4.43 -0.44
N PHE A 89 -8.80 4.41 0.30
CA PHE A 89 -8.82 4.73 1.73
C PHE A 89 -9.14 6.20 1.99
N ARG A 90 -8.67 7.12 1.14
CA ARG A 90 -9.04 8.54 1.20
C ARG A 90 -10.55 8.73 1.14
N ILE A 91 -11.21 8.11 0.17
CA ILE A 91 -12.67 8.21 -0.01
C ILE A 91 -13.41 7.58 1.18
N LEU A 92 -12.97 6.41 1.66
CA LEU A 92 -13.63 5.72 2.77
C LEU A 92 -13.48 6.46 4.10
N LEU A 93 -12.32 7.07 4.36
CA LEU A 93 -12.09 7.85 5.58
C LEU A 93 -12.86 9.18 5.59
N GLN A 94 -13.21 9.75 4.44
CA GLN A 94 -14.05 10.95 4.33
C GLN A 94 -15.54 10.67 4.60
N LYS A 95 -15.97 9.40 4.55
CA LYS A 95 -17.36 8.97 4.80
C LYS A 95 -17.61 8.57 6.26
N LEU A 96 -16.58 8.59 7.10
CA LEU A 96 -16.66 8.34 8.54
C LEU A 96 -16.93 9.66 9.27
#